data_AF-A0A165ZKM8-F1
#
_entry.id   AF-A0A165ZKM8-F1
#
_cell.length_a   1.000
_cell.length_b   1.000
_cell.length_c   1.000
_cell.angle_alpha   90.00
_cell.angle_beta   90.00
_cell.angle_gamma   90.00
#
_symmetry.space_group_name_H-M   'P 1'
#
loop_
_entity.id
_entity.type
_entity.pdbx_description
1 polymer ?
#
loop_
_entity_poly.entity_id
_entity_poly.type
_entity_poly.pdbx_seq_one_letter_code
_entity_poly.pdbx_strand_id
1 'polypeptide(L)'
;MSPNPSTFNATSLELELHVWHVQVEQGLFFCLVVFGGLVLLPLVLLTFVFAKQGSRNSPLINFLAGLSIFSFGTVWLPLTGHLQTPVPPRNICLAQLGIAYPGFIIASVAAVMLVLQLLLTLPGSTRPIPGAVNVAIAASPVGSAVVYTIIQTSIAAKKADMLVLTRGHLACSFDEGSPLFFRKGPLVIPAIALVIAIVVSGYMWVRMRATLKRIGAWQW
;
A
#
# COMPACT_ATOMS: atom_id res chain seq x y z
N MET A 1 -10.67 28.74 45.15
CA MET A 1 -11.50 28.59 43.93
C MET A 1 -11.79 27.12 43.75
N SER A 2 -13.03 26.68 43.98
CA SER A 2 -13.44 25.28 43.81
C SER A 2 -13.80 25.05 42.34
N PRO A 3 -13.22 24.06 41.64
CA PRO A 3 -13.57 23.78 40.26
C PRO A 3 -15.04 23.35 40.16
N ASN A 4 -15.75 23.90 39.17
CA ASN A 4 -17.17 23.68 38.96
C ASN A 4 -17.40 22.20 38.52
N PRO A 5 -18.23 21.41 39.21
CA PRO A 5 -18.39 19.98 38.93
C PRO A 5 -19.06 19.67 37.58
N SER A 6 -19.63 20.67 36.90
CA SER A 6 -20.30 20.53 35.61
C SER A 6 -19.36 20.44 34.40
N THR A 7 -18.12 20.94 34.50
CA THR A 7 -17.13 20.84 33.39
C THR A 7 -16.40 19.50 33.34
N PHE A 8 -16.48 18.67 34.38
CA PHE A 8 -15.77 17.38 34.44
C PHE A 8 -16.50 16.24 33.68
N ASN A 9 -17.82 16.36 33.53
CA ASN A 9 -18.63 15.34 32.84
C ASN A 9 -18.61 15.47 31.32
N ALA A 10 -18.41 16.69 30.79
CA ALA A 10 -18.37 16.90 29.34
C ALA A 10 -17.05 16.38 28.72
N THR A 11 -15.92 16.64 29.39
CA THR A 11 -14.59 16.24 28.90
C THR A 11 -14.35 14.73 28.98
N SER A 12 -14.92 14.05 29.98
CA SER A 12 -14.82 12.59 30.11
C SER A 12 -15.63 11.86 29.02
N LEU A 13 -16.84 12.35 28.70
CA LEU A 13 -17.69 11.75 27.67
C LEU A 13 -17.11 11.96 26.25
N GLU A 14 -16.56 13.14 25.95
CA GLU A 14 -15.87 13.40 24.67
C GLU A 14 -14.63 12.51 24.52
N LEU A 15 -13.89 12.28 25.60
CA LEU A 15 -12.73 11.39 25.60
C LEU A 15 -13.15 9.93 25.34
N GLU A 16 -14.20 9.44 26.00
CA GLU A 16 -14.69 8.07 25.78
C GLU A 16 -15.21 7.87 24.35
N LEU A 17 -15.99 8.81 23.81
CA LEU A 17 -16.50 8.73 22.44
C LEU A 17 -15.35 8.70 21.42
N HIS A 18 -14.30 9.49 21.65
CA HIS A 18 -13.12 9.50 20.78
C HIS A 18 -12.36 8.17 20.83
N VAL A 19 -12.21 7.57 22.01
CA VAL A 19 -11.56 6.25 22.18
C VAL A 19 -12.34 5.16 21.44
N TRP A 20 -13.67 5.14 21.56
CA TRP A 20 -14.52 4.17 20.87
C TRP A 20 -14.39 4.24 19.35
N HIS A 21 -14.41 5.45 18.79
CA HIS A 21 -14.30 5.64 17.34
C HIS A 21 -12.96 5.10 16.81
N VAL A 22 -11.86 5.44 17.49
CA VAL A 22 -10.52 5.00 17.13
C VAL A 22 -10.38 3.48 17.20
N GLN A 23 -10.98 2.84 18.20
CA GLN A 23 -10.95 1.37 18.34
C GLN A 23 -11.71 0.65 17.23
N VAL A 24 -12.89 1.14 16.86
CA VAL A 24 -13.69 0.53 15.78
C VAL A 24 -12.99 0.65 14.43
N GLU A 25 -12.45 1.83 14.12
CA GLU A 25 -11.68 2.06 12.88
C GLU A 25 -10.46 1.16 12.79
N GLN A 26 -9.72 1.02 13.89
CA GLN A 26 -8.57 0.12 13.97
C GLN A 26 -8.98 -1.35 13.81
N GLY A 27 -10.06 -1.77 14.48
CA GLY A 27 -10.57 -3.13 14.39
C GLY A 27 -11.01 -3.50 12.96
N LEU A 28 -11.73 -2.60 12.30
CA LEU A 28 -12.19 -2.81 10.92
C LEU A 28 -11.01 -2.86 9.94
N PHE A 29 -10.05 -1.94 10.08
CA PHE A 29 -8.82 -1.96 9.30
C PHE A 29 -8.06 -3.28 9.51
N PHE A 30 -7.93 -3.73 10.75
CA PHE A 30 -7.22 -4.98 11.07
C PHE A 30 -7.93 -6.20 10.46
N CYS A 31 -9.26 -6.29 10.58
CA CYS A 31 -10.05 -7.32 9.92
C CYS A 31 -9.83 -7.33 8.40
N LEU A 32 -9.85 -6.16 7.76
CA LEU A 32 -9.63 -6.05 6.33
C LEU A 32 -8.22 -6.49 5.92
N VAL A 33 -7.20 -6.10 6.69
CA VAL A 33 -5.80 -6.49 6.47
C VAL A 33 -5.60 -7.99 6.67
N VAL A 34 -6.18 -8.58 7.71
CA VAL A 34 -6.02 -10.01 8.01
C VAL A 34 -6.79 -10.85 7.00
N PHE A 35 -8.10 -10.64 6.88
CA PHE A 35 -8.93 -11.47 5.99
C PHE A 35 -8.66 -11.19 4.52
N GLY A 36 -8.61 -9.92 4.13
CA GLY A 36 -8.32 -9.54 2.76
C GLY A 36 -6.86 -9.80 2.40
N GLY A 37 -5.95 -9.28 3.22
CA GLY A 37 -4.52 -9.25 2.92
C GLY A 37 -3.77 -10.57 3.10
N LEU A 38 -4.06 -11.32 4.16
CA LEU A 38 -3.31 -12.54 4.51
C LEU A 38 -4.01 -13.84 4.16
N VAL A 39 -5.34 -13.85 4.07
CA VAL A 39 -6.10 -15.06 3.76
C VAL A 39 -6.54 -15.03 2.29
N LEU A 40 -7.31 -14.02 1.91
CA LEU A 40 -7.93 -13.96 0.58
C LEU A 40 -6.90 -13.75 -0.53
N LEU A 41 -5.96 -12.80 -0.38
CA LEU A 41 -4.96 -12.52 -1.41
C LEU A 41 -4.01 -13.70 -1.69
N PRO A 42 -3.41 -14.38 -0.68
CA PRO A 42 -2.59 -15.57 -0.94
C PRO A 42 -3.38 -16.72 -1.52
N LEU A 43 -4.64 -16.89 -1.12
CA LEU A 43 -5.53 -17.89 -1.73
C LEU A 43 -5.74 -17.60 -3.22
N VAL A 44 -5.97 -16.35 -3.61
CA VAL A 44 -6.08 -15.92 -5.02
C VAL A 44 -4.76 -16.09 -5.77
N LEU A 45 -3.62 -15.78 -5.15
CA LEU A 45 -2.31 -16.05 -5.75
C LEU A 45 -2.10 -17.55 -5.99
N LEU A 46 -2.51 -18.37 -5.02
CA LEU A 46 -2.41 -19.82 -5.09
C LEU A 46 -3.29 -20.38 -6.22
N THR A 47 -4.50 -19.85 -6.41
CA THR A 47 -5.36 -20.24 -7.55
C THR A 47 -4.72 -19.89 -8.89
N PHE A 48 -4.05 -18.73 -9.01
CA PHE A 48 -3.28 -18.39 -10.23
C PHE A 48 -2.07 -19.30 -10.47
N VAL A 49 -1.42 -19.80 -9.41
CA VAL A 49 -0.33 -20.76 -9.54
C VAL A 49 -0.85 -22.11 -10.06
N PHE A 50 -1.98 -22.57 -9.53
CA PHE A 50 -2.59 -23.85 -9.93
C PHE A 50 -3.40 -23.81 -11.24
N ALA A 51 -3.85 -22.64 -11.67
CA ALA A 51 -4.52 -22.45 -12.96
C ALA A 51 -3.53 -22.74 -14.11
N LYS A 52 -3.63 -23.94 -14.69
CA LYS A 52 -2.69 -24.48 -15.68
C LYS A 52 -2.70 -23.75 -17.05
N GLN A 53 -3.62 -22.81 -17.30
CA GLN A 53 -3.91 -22.38 -18.68
C GLN A 53 -4.42 -20.95 -18.87
N GLY A 54 -4.14 -20.04 -17.92
CA GLY A 54 -4.42 -18.61 -18.08
C GLY A 54 -3.14 -17.82 -18.37
N SER A 55 -3.20 -16.85 -19.28
CA SER A 55 -2.12 -15.87 -19.48
C SER A 55 -1.82 -15.19 -18.14
N ARG A 56 -0.71 -15.56 -17.49
CA ARG A 56 -0.30 -14.97 -16.21
C ARG A 56 0.03 -13.50 -16.41
N ASN A 57 -0.88 -12.62 -15.98
CA ASN A 57 -0.66 -11.18 -16.00
C ASN A 57 0.34 -10.83 -14.88
N SER A 58 1.62 -10.73 -15.23
CA SER A 58 2.70 -10.44 -14.28
C SER A 58 2.44 -9.24 -13.34
N PRO A 59 1.90 -8.08 -13.79
CA PRO A 59 1.68 -6.97 -12.87
C PRO A 59 0.52 -7.22 -11.91
N LEU A 60 -0.49 -8.01 -12.28
CA LEU A 60 -1.55 -8.39 -11.33
C LEU A 60 -0.96 -9.26 -10.20
N ILE A 61 -0.12 -10.23 -10.55
CA ILE A 61 0.54 -11.10 -9.56
C ILE A 61 1.42 -10.26 -8.64
N ASN A 62 2.24 -9.35 -9.19
CA ASN A 62 3.07 -8.44 -8.39
C ASN A 62 2.22 -7.52 -7.50
N PHE A 63 1.07 -7.04 -7.97
CA PHE A 63 0.15 -6.21 -7.19
C PHE A 63 -0.38 -6.97 -5.98
N LEU A 64 -0.91 -8.17 -6.20
CA LEU A 64 -1.46 -9.01 -5.13
C LEU A 64 -0.37 -9.46 -4.15
N ALA A 65 0.82 -9.81 -4.66
CA ALA A 65 1.97 -10.18 -3.83
C ALA A 65 2.44 -8.99 -2.97
N GLY A 66 2.56 -7.79 -3.56
CA GLY A 66 2.91 -6.56 -2.83
C GLY A 66 1.93 -6.24 -1.71
N LEU A 67 0.62 -6.34 -1.98
CA LEU A 67 -0.41 -6.15 -0.95
C LEU A 67 -0.36 -7.22 0.15
N SER A 68 -0.04 -8.46 -0.20
CA SER A 68 0.13 -9.54 0.78
C SER A 68 1.32 -9.27 1.71
N ILE A 69 2.45 -8.86 1.13
CA ILE A 69 3.66 -8.48 1.89
C ILE A 69 3.38 -7.28 2.79
N PHE A 70 2.70 -6.25 2.28
CA PHE A 70 2.29 -5.09 3.06
C PHE A 70 1.43 -5.50 4.25
N SER A 71 0.45 -6.37 4.02
CA SER A 71 -0.46 -6.87 5.06
C SER A 71 0.28 -7.69 6.12
N PHE A 72 1.27 -8.49 5.70
CA PHE A 72 2.15 -9.19 6.62
C PHE A 72 2.97 -8.23 7.49
N GLY A 73 3.51 -7.18 6.89
CA GLY A 73 4.22 -6.13 7.60
C GLY A 73 3.33 -5.41 8.62
N THR A 74 2.08 -5.08 8.29
CA THR A 74 1.19 -4.38 9.23
C THR A 74 0.77 -5.25 10.41
N VAL A 75 0.58 -6.56 10.23
CA VAL A 75 0.23 -7.46 11.34
C VAL A 75 1.42 -7.91 12.20
N TRP A 76 2.65 -7.69 11.74
CA TRP A 76 3.86 -8.19 12.40
C TRP A 76 3.96 -7.75 13.86
N LEU A 77 3.71 -6.47 14.13
CA LEU A 77 3.81 -5.90 15.47
C LEU A 77 2.77 -6.49 16.46
N PRO A 78 1.47 -6.58 16.09
CA PRO A 78 0.49 -7.39 16.83
C PRO A 78 0.92 -8.82 17.11
N LEU A 79 1.48 -9.49 16.10
CA LEU A 79 1.85 -10.91 16.21
C LEU A 79 2.95 -11.15 17.24
N THR A 80 3.84 -10.17 17.44
CA THR A 80 4.91 -10.24 18.45
C THR A 80 4.43 -9.96 19.87
N GLY A 81 3.16 -9.66 20.11
CA GLY A 81 2.62 -9.36 21.44
C GLY A 81 2.99 -7.98 21.98
N HIS A 82 3.71 -7.17 21.20
CA HIS A 82 4.17 -5.83 21.61
C HIS A 82 3.15 -4.73 21.30
N LEU A 83 1.86 -5.10 21.17
CA LEU A 83 0.80 -4.15 20.85
C LEU A 83 0.49 -3.20 22.03
N GLN A 84 0.76 -3.61 23.27
CA GLN A 84 0.46 -2.79 24.45
C GLN A 84 1.70 -2.09 25.02
N THR A 85 2.90 -2.41 24.56
CA THR A 85 4.12 -1.76 25.05
C THR A 85 4.19 -0.30 24.55
N PRO A 86 4.49 0.68 25.43
CA PRO A 86 4.51 2.09 25.07
C PRO A 86 5.65 2.41 24.08
N VAL A 87 6.76 1.68 24.16
CA VAL A 87 7.90 1.81 23.23
C VAL A 87 8.24 0.41 22.68
N PRO A 88 7.88 0.10 21.42
CA PRO A 88 8.21 -1.18 20.83
C PRO A 88 9.74 -1.29 20.64
N PRO A 89 10.32 -2.50 20.76
CA PRO A 89 11.74 -2.70 20.52
C PRO A 89 12.10 -2.32 19.09
N ARG A 90 13.15 -1.51 18.96
CA ARG A 90 13.57 -0.89 17.70
C ARG A 90 13.74 -1.88 16.56
N ASN A 91 14.30 -3.05 16.83
CA ASN A 91 14.57 -4.07 15.81
C ASN A 91 13.28 -4.61 15.19
N ILE A 92 12.24 -4.82 16.01
CA ILE A 92 10.92 -5.27 15.53
C ILE A 92 10.28 -4.18 14.68
N CYS A 93 10.39 -2.94 15.14
CA CYS A 93 9.83 -1.75 14.51
C CYS A 93 10.50 -1.47 13.14
N LEU A 94 11.82 -1.61 13.06
CA LEU A 94 12.58 -1.52 11.79
C LEU A 94 12.26 -2.69 10.86
N ALA A 95 12.14 -3.91 11.37
CA ALA A 95 11.75 -5.06 10.56
C ALA A 95 10.33 -4.87 9.98
N GLN A 96 9.39 -4.37 10.79
CA GLN A 96 8.04 -4.06 10.35
C GLN A 96 8.05 -3.06 9.19
N LEU A 97 8.76 -1.95 9.37
CA LEU A 97 8.89 -0.91 8.35
C LEU A 97 9.57 -1.43 7.07
N GLY A 98 10.61 -2.26 7.24
CA GLY A 98 11.36 -2.87 6.15
C GLY A 98 10.57 -3.91 5.35
N ILE A 99 9.46 -4.43 5.89
CA ILE A 99 8.56 -5.35 5.17
C ILE A 99 7.37 -4.58 4.59
N ALA A 100 6.73 -3.74 5.40
CA ALA A 100 5.51 -3.04 5.01
C ALA A 100 5.77 -2.07 3.84
N TYR A 101 6.80 -1.22 3.93
CA TYR A 101 7.01 -0.18 2.92
C TYR A 101 7.37 -0.75 1.54
N PRO A 102 8.28 -1.74 1.41
CA PRO A 102 8.54 -2.36 0.11
C PRO A 102 7.29 -3.03 -0.46
N GLY A 103 6.52 -3.77 0.35
CA GLY A 103 5.27 -4.38 -0.10
C GLY A 103 4.29 -3.35 -0.71
N PHE A 104 4.16 -2.20 -0.06
CA PHE A 104 3.29 -1.13 -0.54
C PHE A 104 3.81 -0.46 -1.83
N ILE A 105 5.12 -0.31 -1.96
CA ILE A 105 5.76 0.21 -3.18
C ILE A 105 5.57 -0.77 -4.34
N ILE A 106 5.78 -2.08 -4.11
CA ILE A 106 5.53 -3.13 -5.11
C ILE A 106 4.08 -3.02 -5.59
N ALA A 107 3.11 -2.97 -4.67
CA ALA A 107 1.71 -2.85 -5.03
C ALA A 107 1.43 -1.58 -5.85
N SER A 108 1.93 -0.43 -5.41
CA SER A 108 1.69 0.86 -6.08
C SER A 108 2.24 0.88 -7.50
N VAL A 109 3.49 0.46 -7.69
CA VAL A 109 4.13 0.42 -9.02
C VAL A 109 3.48 -0.65 -9.89
N ALA A 110 3.14 -1.81 -9.34
CA ALA A 110 2.43 -2.87 -10.05
C ALA A 110 1.04 -2.41 -10.54
N ALA A 111 0.31 -1.61 -9.75
CA ALA A 111 -0.96 -1.03 -10.17
C ALA A 111 -0.80 -0.11 -11.38
N VAL A 112 0.21 0.78 -11.38
CA VAL A 112 0.52 1.64 -12.53
C VAL A 112 0.88 0.80 -13.76
N MET A 113 1.72 -0.22 -13.57
CA MET A 113 2.12 -1.14 -14.64
C MET A 113 0.94 -1.96 -15.20
N LEU A 114 -0.01 -2.35 -14.35
CA LEU A 114 -1.24 -3.03 -14.75
C LEU A 114 -2.11 -2.12 -15.63
N VAL A 115 -2.31 -0.86 -15.21
CA VAL A 115 -3.08 0.12 -15.98
C VAL A 115 -2.39 0.42 -17.32
N LEU A 116 -1.06 0.55 -17.32
CA LEU A 116 -0.28 0.74 -18.54
C LEU A 116 -0.37 -0.47 -19.48
N GLN A 117 -0.26 -1.69 -18.95
CA GLN A 117 -0.43 -2.91 -19.75
C GLN A 117 -1.84 -2.99 -20.34
N LEU A 118 -2.87 -2.61 -19.57
CA LEU A 118 -4.25 -2.57 -20.05
C LEU A 118 -4.42 -1.54 -21.18
N LEU A 119 -3.81 -0.36 -21.04
CA LEU A 119 -3.80 0.67 -22.09
C LEU A 119 -3.17 0.16 -23.40
N LEU A 120 -2.08 -0.60 -23.30
CA LEU A 120 -1.35 -1.14 -24.45
C LEU A 120 -2.05 -2.32 -25.12
N THR A 121 -2.90 -3.04 -24.38
CA THR A 121 -3.63 -4.23 -24.86
C THR A 121 -5.04 -3.94 -25.37
N LEU A 122 -5.55 -2.71 -25.18
CA LEU A 122 -6.86 -2.30 -25.69
C LEU A 122 -6.96 -2.43 -27.24
N PRO A 123 -8.14 -2.83 -27.76
CA PRO A 123 -8.40 -2.95 -29.20
C PRO A 123 -8.17 -1.59 -29.88
N GLY A 124 -7.23 -1.57 -30.83
CA GLY A 124 -6.76 -0.35 -31.51
C GLY A 124 -5.26 -0.09 -31.33
N SER A 125 -4.57 -0.87 -30.48
CA SER A 125 -3.11 -0.96 -30.47
C SER A 125 -2.68 -2.21 -31.25
N THR A 126 -2.32 -2.06 -32.53
CA THR A 126 -1.87 -3.18 -33.39
C THR A 126 -0.41 -3.56 -33.17
N ARG A 127 0.29 -2.88 -32.25
CA ARG A 127 1.71 -3.12 -32.02
C ARG A 127 1.89 -4.19 -30.94
N PRO A 128 2.49 -5.35 -31.27
CA PRO A 128 2.84 -6.33 -30.25
C PRO A 128 3.81 -5.68 -29.26
N ILE A 129 3.58 -5.91 -27.97
CA ILE A 129 4.45 -5.39 -26.92
C ILE A 129 5.81 -6.09 -27.07
N PRO A 130 6.94 -5.36 -27.18
CA PRO A 130 8.26 -5.98 -27.26
C PRO A 130 8.51 -6.82 -26.00
N GLY A 131 9.14 -7.99 -26.16
CA GLY A 131 9.46 -8.86 -25.02
C GLY A 131 10.24 -8.13 -23.91
N ALA A 132 11.16 -7.24 -24.29
CA ALA A 132 11.92 -6.41 -23.35
C ALA A 132 11.03 -5.46 -22.52
N VAL A 133 9.98 -4.88 -23.12
CA VAL A 133 9.02 -4.02 -22.41
C VAL A 133 8.19 -4.85 -21.44
N ASN A 134 7.78 -6.06 -21.82
CA ASN A 134 7.04 -6.95 -20.93
C ASN A 134 7.88 -7.37 -19.71
N VAL A 135 9.17 -7.67 -19.91
CA VAL A 135 10.10 -7.95 -18.81
C VAL A 135 10.31 -6.71 -17.92
N ALA A 136 10.42 -5.51 -18.51
CA ALA A 136 10.55 -4.28 -17.74
C ALA A 136 9.31 -3.98 -16.88
N ILE A 137 8.11 -4.18 -17.43
CA ILE A 137 6.82 -4.04 -16.71
C ILE A 137 6.74 -5.04 -15.54
N ALA A 138 7.19 -6.28 -15.76
CA ALA A 138 7.22 -7.31 -14.74
C ALA A 138 8.26 -7.06 -13.63
N ALA A 139 9.45 -6.57 -13.98
CA ALA A 139 10.55 -6.38 -13.05
C ALA A 139 10.47 -5.04 -12.29
N SER A 140 9.84 -4.02 -12.87
CA SER A 140 9.79 -2.66 -12.30
C SER A 140 9.26 -2.59 -10.86
N PRO A 141 8.16 -3.28 -10.48
CA PRO A 141 7.65 -3.22 -9.10
C PRO A 141 8.63 -3.77 -8.06
N VAL A 142 9.34 -4.86 -8.40
CA VAL A 142 10.32 -5.46 -7.49
C VAL A 142 11.58 -4.59 -7.44
N GLY A 143 12.05 -4.10 -8.59
CA GLY A 143 13.23 -3.25 -8.67
C GLY A 143 13.07 -1.95 -7.88
N SER A 144 11.91 -1.28 -7.95
CA SER A 144 11.65 -0.06 -7.20
C SER A 144 11.66 -0.29 -5.68
N ALA A 145 11.12 -1.42 -5.22
CA ALA A 145 11.10 -1.79 -3.82
C ALA A 145 12.49 -2.14 -3.28
N VAL A 146 13.33 -2.83 -4.08
CA VAL A 146 14.73 -3.11 -3.72
C VAL A 146 15.53 -1.80 -3.59
N VAL A 147 15.42 -0.91 -4.57
CA VAL A 147 16.09 0.41 -4.53
C VAL A 147 15.65 1.20 -3.30
N TYR A 148 14.34 1.25 -3.01
CA TYR A 148 13.83 1.92 -1.83
C TYR A 148 14.40 1.32 -0.53
N THR A 149 14.41 -0.02 -0.43
CA THR A 149 14.95 -0.73 0.74
C THR A 149 16.42 -0.41 0.95
N ILE A 150 17.23 -0.42 -0.11
CA ILE A 150 18.66 -0.08 -0.04
C ILE A 150 18.86 1.36 0.45
N ILE A 151 18.10 2.31 -0.09
CA ILE A 151 18.19 3.73 0.32
C ILE A 151 17.80 3.86 1.81
N GLN A 152 16.70 3.22 2.21
CA GLN A 152 16.19 3.26 3.57
C GLN A 152 17.18 2.66 4.57
N THR A 153 17.73 1.47 4.29
CA THR A 153 18.67 0.79 5.18
C THR A 153 20.00 1.53 5.27
N SER A 154 20.49 2.06 4.14
CA SER A 154 21.73 2.85 4.10
C SER A 154 21.63 4.10 4.97
N ILE A 155 20.48 4.78 4.96
CA ILE A 155 20.29 5.98 5.77
C ILE A 155 20.02 5.62 7.23
N ALA A 156 19.25 4.55 7.50
CA ALA A 156 19.00 4.06 8.84
C ALA A 156 20.29 3.62 9.55
N ALA A 157 21.22 2.99 8.81
CA ALA A 157 22.54 2.63 9.33
C ALA A 157 23.40 3.87 9.66
N LYS A 158 23.36 4.90 8.82
CA LYS A 158 24.13 6.14 9.01
C LYS A 158 23.61 7.03 10.14
N LYS A 159 22.32 6.95 10.48
CA LYS A 159 21.67 7.81 11.48
C LYS A 159 21.12 7.03 12.67
N ALA A 160 21.73 5.89 12.98
CA ALA A 160 21.17 4.93 13.91
C ALA A 160 20.85 5.55 15.29
N ASP A 161 21.63 6.51 15.78
CA ASP A 161 21.42 7.07 17.12
C ASP A 161 20.40 8.22 17.19
N MET A 162 19.96 8.76 16.05
CA MET A 162 19.01 9.89 16.01
C MET A 162 17.57 9.51 15.62
N LEU A 163 17.34 8.28 15.18
CA LEU A 163 16.00 7.85 14.79
C LEU A 163 15.22 7.43 16.04
N VAL A 164 14.51 8.38 16.63
CA VAL A 164 13.42 8.08 17.55
C VAL A 164 12.27 7.49 16.72
N LEU A 165 11.87 6.27 17.04
CA LEU A 165 10.71 5.63 16.42
C LEU A 165 9.52 5.87 17.35
N THR A 166 8.58 6.68 16.87
CA THR A 166 7.36 6.97 17.61
C THR A 166 6.30 5.97 17.18
N ARG A 167 5.59 5.44 18.17
CA ARG A 167 4.46 4.55 17.93
C ARG A 167 3.36 5.32 17.20
N GLY A 168 3.05 4.91 15.97
CA GLY A 168 1.77 5.23 15.34
C GLY A 168 0.65 4.33 15.88
N HIS A 169 -0.60 4.65 15.53
CA HIS A 169 -1.76 3.87 16.02
C HIS A 169 -1.69 2.37 15.68
N LEU A 170 -1.17 2.00 14.49
CA LEU A 170 -1.17 0.63 13.98
C LEU A 170 0.20 0.15 13.45
N ALA A 171 1.11 1.07 13.19
CA ALA A 171 2.44 0.78 12.66
C ALA A 171 3.47 1.72 13.29
N CYS A 172 4.71 1.25 13.32
CA CYS A 172 5.84 2.11 13.61
C CYS A 172 5.93 3.28 12.63
N SER A 173 6.27 4.47 13.13
CA SER A 173 6.48 5.65 12.29
C SER A 173 7.75 6.38 12.73
N PHE A 174 8.36 7.12 11.81
CA PHE A 174 9.52 7.94 12.15
C PHE A 174 9.05 9.26 12.77
N ASP A 175 9.71 9.68 13.85
CA ASP A 175 9.34 10.87 14.60
C ASP A 175 9.55 12.19 13.81
N GLU A 176 9.04 13.30 14.34
CA GLU A 176 9.01 14.60 13.66
C GLU A 176 10.39 15.16 13.28
N GLY A 177 11.45 14.77 14.00
CA GLY A 177 12.84 15.16 13.69
C GLY A 177 13.47 14.43 12.49
N SER A 178 12.77 13.45 11.90
CA SER A 178 13.28 12.65 10.78
C SER A 178 13.15 13.38 9.42
N PRO A 179 13.99 13.05 8.42
CA PRO A 179 13.90 13.68 7.10
C PRO A 179 12.53 13.42 6.47
N LEU A 180 11.97 14.44 5.82
CA LEU A 180 10.61 14.44 5.24
C LEU A 180 10.34 13.24 4.31
N PHE A 181 11.38 12.75 3.65
CA PHE A 181 11.34 11.55 2.80
C PHE A 181 10.98 10.26 3.57
N PHE A 182 11.42 10.11 4.81
CA PHE A 182 11.11 8.92 5.63
C PHE A 182 9.70 8.98 6.20
N ARG A 183 9.28 10.18 6.63
CA ARG A 183 7.97 10.42 7.21
C ARG A 183 6.85 10.33 6.17
N LYS A 184 7.05 10.98 5.00
CA LYS A 184 6.00 11.09 3.97
C LYS A 184 6.27 10.26 2.73
N GLY A 185 7.49 9.78 2.47
CA GLY A 185 7.81 8.96 1.29
C GLY A 185 6.85 7.78 1.07
N PRO A 186 6.52 6.99 2.11
CA PRO A 186 5.55 5.90 1.99
C PRO A 186 4.14 6.33 1.59
N LEU A 187 3.77 7.60 1.81
CA LEU A 187 2.49 8.19 1.40
C LEU A 187 2.60 8.90 0.04
N VAL A 188 3.75 9.48 -0.28
CA VAL A 188 3.97 10.23 -1.53
C VAL A 188 4.05 9.29 -2.73
N ILE A 189 4.80 8.19 -2.62
CA ILE A 189 4.92 7.19 -3.70
C ILE A 189 3.56 6.63 -4.15
N PRO A 190 2.69 6.10 -3.26
CA PRO A 190 1.38 5.60 -3.64
C PRO A 190 0.45 6.73 -4.10
N ALA A 191 0.56 7.94 -3.55
CA ALA A 191 -0.26 9.07 -3.99
C ALA A 191 0.07 9.42 -5.45
N ILE A 192 1.35 9.48 -5.82
CA ILE A 192 1.78 9.68 -7.20
C ILE A 192 1.28 8.53 -8.09
N ALA A 193 1.47 7.29 -7.66
CA ALA A 193 1.01 6.12 -8.40
C ALA A 193 -0.52 6.13 -8.62
N LEU A 194 -1.29 6.51 -7.59
CA LEU A 194 -2.75 6.64 -7.64
C LEU A 194 -3.17 7.75 -8.61
N VAL A 195 -2.53 8.91 -8.57
CA VAL A 195 -2.78 10.00 -9.53
C VAL A 195 -2.52 9.54 -10.95
N ILE A 196 -1.38 8.86 -11.21
CA ILE A 196 -1.07 8.29 -12.53
C ILE A 196 -2.15 7.29 -12.95
N ALA A 197 -2.54 6.38 -12.06
CA ALA A 197 -3.57 5.37 -12.34
C ALA A 197 -4.93 6.02 -12.68
N ILE A 198 -5.34 7.06 -11.95
CA ILE A 198 -6.57 7.81 -12.20
C ILE A 198 -6.50 8.51 -13.56
N VAL A 199 -5.41 9.22 -13.85
CA VAL A 199 -5.23 9.94 -15.11
C VAL A 199 -5.26 8.98 -16.30
N VAL A 200 -4.53 7.87 -16.23
CA VAL A 200 -4.49 6.89 -17.33
C VAL A 200 -5.85 6.19 -17.47
N SER A 201 -6.52 5.84 -16.38
CA SER A 201 -7.86 5.24 -16.42
C SER A 201 -8.88 6.19 -17.03
N GLY A 202 -8.85 7.47 -16.66
CA GLY A 202 -9.69 8.51 -17.26
C GLY A 202 -9.42 8.68 -18.76
N TYR A 203 -8.14 8.67 -19.16
CA TYR A 203 -7.76 8.69 -20.57
C TYR A 203 -8.30 7.47 -21.34
N MET A 204 -8.16 6.26 -20.78
CA MET A 204 -8.69 5.03 -21.37
C MET A 204 -10.21 5.09 -21.53
N TRP A 205 -10.92 5.61 -20.54
CA TRP A 205 -12.37 5.79 -20.60
C TRP A 205 -12.79 6.74 -21.73
N VAL A 206 -12.13 7.89 -21.85
CA VAL A 206 -12.38 8.86 -22.93
C VAL A 206 -12.10 8.23 -24.29
N ARG A 207 -10.96 7.55 -24.43
CA ARG A 207 -10.58 6.86 -25.68
C ARG A 207 -11.60 5.78 -26.05
N MET A 208 -12.01 4.95 -25.10
CA MET A 208 -13.00 3.88 -25.32
C MET A 208 -14.34 4.47 -25.79
N ARG A 209 -14.82 5.55 -25.14
CA ARG A 209 -16.03 6.27 -25.57
C ARG A 209 -15.89 6.83 -26.99
N ALA A 210 -14.74 7.40 -27.33
CA ALA A 210 -14.49 7.93 -28.67
C ALA A 210 -14.51 6.82 -29.74
N THR A 211 -13.90 5.66 -29.45
CA THR A 211 -13.91 4.50 -30.34
C THR A 211 -15.32 3.93 -30.52
N LEU A 212 -16.07 3.76 -29.43
CA LEU A 212 -17.45 3.27 -29.47
C LEU A 212 -18.38 4.20 -30.29
N LYS A 213 -18.20 5.52 -30.16
CA LYS A 213 -18.92 6.49 -31.00
C LYS A 213 -18.61 6.34 -32.49
N ARG A 214 -17.35 6.08 -32.87
CA ARG A 214 -16.97 5.88 -34.29
C ARG A 214 -17.57 4.62 -34.91
N ILE A 215 -17.74 3.56 -34.11
CA ILE A 215 -18.24 2.27 -34.59
C ILE A 215 -19.78 2.30 -34.78
N GLY A 216 -20.46 3.40 -34.44
CA GLY A 216 -21.91 3.52 -34.59
C GLY A 216 -22.70 2.64 -33.61
N ALA A 217 -22.04 2.02 -32.63
CA ALA A 217 -22.65 1.10 -31.67
C ALA A 217 -23.43 1.79 -30.53
N TRP A 218 -23.75 3.08 -30.67
CA TRP A 218 -24.51 3.88 -29.70
C TRP A 218 -25.86 4.33 -30.28
N GLN A 219 -26.57 3.39 -30.92
CA GLN A 219 -28.02 3.50 -31.12
C GLN A 219 -28.72 2.50 -30.18
N TRP A 220 -28.72 2.80 -28.88
CA TRP A 220 -29.62 2.21 -27.88
C TRP A 220 -29.97 3.29 -26.87
#